data_AF-A0A7F8QFK6-F1
#
_entry.id   AF-A0A7F8QFK6-F1
#
_cell.length_a   1.000
_cell.length_b   1.000
_cell.length_c   1.000
_cell.angle_alpha   90.00
_cell.angle_beta   90.00
_cell.angle_gamma   90.00
#
_symmetry.space_group_name_H-M   'P 1'
#
loop_
_entity.id
_entity.type
_entity.pdbx_description
1 polymer ?
#
loop_
_entity_poly.entity_id
_entity_poly.type
_entity_poly.pdbx_seq_one_letter_code
_entity_poly.pdbx_strand_id
1 'polypeptide(L)'
;MAQMGKLRPGKVEWLAPGHTGRDKNRGPERLNYCPKSHSQLGQSWGSDPGLLAPPLQRPPCSPTLRPLQNLLLLWTLLNCGLGGSAQGPGEWTPWGSWSRCSSSCGRGLSVRSRRCFWFPGGEPCWGDSHEYRLCPLPDCPLGAIPFRDLQCALYNGHPVLGTQKTYQWVPFYGAPNQCDLNCLAEGHAFYHSFGRVLDGTPCSPGTQGLCVAGRCLSAGCDGLLGSDAREDHCGRCGGTNESCLLVQRVFRDAGAFAGYWNVTLIPEGARHIRVAHRSRNHLALIGGDGRYVLNGNWAVSPPGTYEAAGTRVVYTRAAGPEETLSAAGPTSQDLLLQVLLQEPNPGIAFEFWLPRERYGPFQAQAQAVGWSLRQQQPREVEPQAPELPAAPAPSAPRTPTPAPDPCGRCPDTRGRAHRLLYYCQGDFVFRARVLSRLHQAQETRYEVQVQLIYKNRSPLRALEYVWALGRCPCPRLDLHREYLLAVQRLISPDGTQDRLLLPHTGYARAWSPAEDSRVRLAARHCPV
;
A
#
# COMPACT_ATOMS: atom_id res chain seq x y z
N MET A 1 37.86 14.90 44.74
CA MET A 1 38.17 16.08 43.90
C MET A 1 38.39 15.62 42.48
N ALA A 2 37.62 16.16 41.54
CA ALA A 2 37.91 16.44 40.11
C ALA A 2 36.63 16.26 39.29
N GLN A 3 36.19 17.36 38.68
CA GLN A 3 34.89 17.58 38.04
C GLN A 3 34.78 16.95 36.65
N MET A 4 33.58 16.49 36.32
CA MET A 4 33.11 16.21 34.97
C MET A 4 33.02 17.50 34.14
N GLY A 5 33.78 17.58 33.05
CA GLY A 5 33.66 18.61 32.02
C GLY A 5 32.74 18.15 30.88
N LYS A 6 31.66 18.91 30.65
CA LYS A 6 30.76 18.80 29.50
C LYS A 6 31.49 19.11 28.18
N LEU A 7 31.32 18.27 27.15
CA LEU A 7 31.67 18.60 25.77
C LEU A 7 30.39 18.62 24.90
N ARG A 8 30.24 19.70 24.14
CA ARG A 8 29.13 20.00 23.21
C ARG A 8 29.30 19.23 21.89
N PRO A 9 28.22 18.96 21.13
CA PRO A 9 28.31 18.26 19.85
C PRO A 9 28.84 19.18 18.75
N GLY A 10 29.97 18.80 18.14
CA GLY A 10 30.53 19.42 16.94
C GLY A 10 29.84 18.89 15.69
N LYS A 11 29.35 19.83 14.87
CA LYS A 11 28.76 19.65 13.55
C LYS A 11 29.87 19.22 12.58
N VAL A 12 29.83 17.99 12.05
CA VAL A 12 30.75 17.54 10.99
C VAL A 12 30.07 17.77 9.65
N GLU A 13 30.58 18.76 8.92
CA GLU A 13 30.13 19.17 7.60
C GLU A 13 31.03 18.45 6.58
N TRP A 14 30.45 17.58 5.76
CA TRP A 14 31.18 16.85 4.72
C TRP A 14 31.31 17.72 3.46
N LEU A 15 32.54 18.17 3.19
CA LEU A 15 32.90 18.92 1.98
C LEU A 15 32.99 17.99 0.77
N ALA A 16 32.22 18.27 -0.27
CA ALA A 16 32.40 17.72 -1.62
C ALA A 16 33.43 18.55 -2.39
N PRO A 17 34.31 17.97 -3.22
CA PRO A 17 35.18 18.76 -4.09
C PRO A 17 34.41 19.26 -5.31
N GLY A 18 34.42 20.59 -5.48
CA GLY A 18 33.95 21.27 -6.68
C GLY A 18 34.97 21.21 -7.81
N HIS A 19 34.48 21.19 -9.05
CA HIS A 19 35.27 21.43 -10.25
C HIS A 19 34.88 22.78 -10.86
N THR A 20 35.88 23.63 -11.05
CA THR A 20 35.86 24.95 -11.69
C THR A 20 35.74 24.85 -13.22
N GLY A 21 35.01 25.78 -13.85
CA GLY A 21 35.03 26.04 -15.32
C GLY A 21 36.41 26.54 -15.80
N ARG A 22 36.72 26.75 -17.08
CA ARG A 22 35.95 27.11 -18.29
C ARG A 22 36.97 27.06 -19.46
N ASP A 23 36.62 26.60 -20.67
CA ASP A 23 36.71 27.40 -21.92
C ASP A 23 36.43 26.65 -23.24
N LYS A 24 36.05 27.47 -24.22
CA LYS A 24 35.35 27.25 -25.50
C LYS A 24 36.18 26.66 -26.67
N ASN A 25 35.39 26.16 -27.64
CA ASN A 25 35.61 26.11 -29.10
C ASN A 25 36.59 25.09 -29.71
N ARG A 26 36.03 24.04 -30.35
CA ARG A 26 36.24 23.71 -31.78
C ARG A 26 35.39 22.49 -32.18
N GLY A 27 34.60 22.62 -33.24
CA GLY A 27 34.02 21.49 -33.98
C GLY A 27 35.10 20.74 -34.77
N PRO A 28 34.78 19.57 -35.34
CA PRO A 28 34.57 19.58 -36.79
C PRO A 28 33.48 18.63 -37.34
N GLU A 29 33.02 19.05 -38.51
CA GLU A 29 32.45 18.34 -39.66
C GLU A 29 32.43 16.80 -39.66
N ARG A 30 31.26 16.21 -39.94
CA ARG A 30 31.13 14.86 -40.48
C ARG A 30 30.68 14.91 -41.94
N LEU A 31 31.62 14.57 -42.82
CA LEU A 31 31.40 14.20 -44.22
C LEU A 31 30.60 12.90 -44.31
N ASN A 32 29.59 12.90 -45.17
CA ASN A 32 28.83 11.74 -45.62
C ASN A 32 29.71 10.83 -46.49
N TYR A 33 29.80 9.55 -46.16
CA TYR A 33 30.13 8.48 -47.11
C TYR A 33 29.35 7.21 -46.76
N CYS A 34 28.51 6.76 -47.69
CA CYS A 34 27.95 5.40 -47.70
C CYS A 34 29.02 4.41 -48.21
N PRO A 35 28.98 3.15 -47.75
CA PRO A 35 29.27 2.04 -48.64
C PRO A 35 28.15 0.99 -48.66
N LYS A 36 27.63 0.85 -49.88
CA LYS A 36 27.12 -0.33 -50.60
C LYS A 36 26.94 -1.64 -49.83
N SER A 37 25.72 -2.14 -49.99
CA SER A 37 25.29 -3.54 -49.97
C SER A 37 26.28 -4.53 -50.58
N HIS A 38 26.53 -5.63 -49.88
CA HIS A 38 26.80 -6.91 -50.52
C HIS A 38 26.14 -8.02 -49.72
N SER A 39 25.22 -8.72 -50.38
CA SER A 39 24.67 -9.99 -49.99
C SER A 39 25.77 -11.06 -49.96
N GLN A 40 25.89 -11.79 -48.86
CA GLN A 40 26.35 -13.17 -48.90
C GLN A 40 25.51 -14.01 -47.93
N LEU A 41 24.81 -14.97 -48.53
CA LEU A 41 24.15 -16.08 -47.87
C LEU A 41 25.19 -17.17 -47.58
N GLY A 42 25.04 -17.85 -46.44
CA GLY A 42 25.60 -19.18 -46.19
C GLY A 42 26.73 -19.20 -45.16
N GLN A 43 26.82 -20.14 -44.22
CA GLN A 43 26.07 -21.35 -43.90
C GLN A 43 26.38 -21.64 -42.43
N SER A 44 25.39 -21.94 -41.57
CA SER A 44 25.65 -22.68 -40.33
C SER A 44 25.05 -24.07 -40.45
N TRP A 45 25.93 -25.05 -40.31
CA TRP A 45 25.64 -26.47 -40.33
C TRP A 45 25.02 -26.91 -39.01
N GLY A 46 24.15 -27.91 -39.08
CA GLY A 46 23.87 -28.83 -37.98
C GLY A 46 22.43 -28.84 -37.48
N SER A 47 21.65 -29.80 -37.95
CA SER A 47 20.73 -30.60 -37.12
C SER A 47 20.29 -31.85 -37.87
N ASP A 48 20.45 -33.00 -37.22
CA ASP A 48 20.07 -34.35 -37.63
C ASP A 48 18.54 -34.54 -37.89
N PRO A 49 18.13 -35.66 -38.52
CA PRO A 49 16.91 -35.73 -39.31
C PRO A 49 15.71 -36.35 -38.59
N GLY A 50 14.52 -36.10 -39.15
CA GLY A 50 13.42 -37.06 -39.12
C GLY A 50 12.06 -36.48 -38.78
N LEU A 51 11.25 -36.19 -39.80
CA LEU A 51 9.91 -36.76 -39.97
C LEU A 51 9.23 -36.17 -41.22
N LEU A 52 8.77 -37.09 -42.06
CA LEU A 52 8.19 -36.91 -43.39
C LEU A 52 6.77 -36.34 -43.33
N ALA A 53 6.47 -35.39 -44.22
CA ALA A 53 5.12 -35.14 -44.73
C ALA A 53 5.19 -34.81 -46.25
N PRO A 54 4.28 -35.31 -47.10
CA PRO A 54 4.38 -35.20 -48.55
C PRO A 54 3.90 -33.84 -49.10
N PRO A 55 4.33 -33.44 -50.32
CA PRO A 55 4.02 -32.12 -50.88
C PRO A 55 2.65 -32.09 -51.58
N LEU A 56 1.88 -31.02 -51.35
CA LEU A 56 0.72 -30.67 -52.18
C LEU A 56 1.17 -29.94 -53.45
N GLN A 57 0.62 -30.38 -54.58
CA GLN A 57 0.92 -29.95 -55.94
C GLN A 57 0.47 -28.50 -56.21
N ARG A 58 1.28 -27.77 -57.00
CA ARG A 58 0.91 -26.48 -57.62
C ARG A 58 0.21 -26.74 -58.96
N PRO A 59 -0.86 -26.03 -59.34
CA PRO A 59 -1.32 -26.01 -60.72
C PRO A 59 -0.58 -24.92 -61.54
N PRO A 60 -0.48 -25.09 -62.88
CA PRO A 60 0.31 -24.23 -63.75
C PRO A 60 -0.45 -22.96 -64.15
N CYS A 61 0.29 -21.86 -64.31
CA CYS A 61 -0.20 -20.66 -64.97
C CYS A 61 0.04 -20.76 -66.48
N SER A 62 -1.00 -20.47 -67.28
CA SER A 62 -0.88 -19.95 -68.64
C SER A 62 -2.02 -18.97 -68.93
N PRO A 63 -1.80 -17.95 -69.77
CA PRO A 63 -2.51 -16.69 -69.67
C PRO A 63 -3.64 -16.61 -70.69
N THR A 64 -4.84 -16.19 -70.26
CA THR A 64 -5.82 -15.61 -71.18
C THR A 64 -6.38 -14.33 -70.57
N LEU A 65 -6.04 -13.22 -71.22
CA LEU A 65 -6.49 -11.86 -70.93
C LEU A 65 -8.01 -11.74 -71.14
N ARG A 66 -8.72 -11.22 -70.14
CA ARG A 66 -10.06 -10.62 -70.32
C ARG A 66 -10.19 -9.29 -69.55
N PRO A 67 -10.93 -8.32 -70.09
CA PRO A 67 -10.77 -6.90 -69.76
C PRO A 67 -11.65 -6.53 -68.56
N LEU A 68 -11.24 -6.98 -67.36
CA LEU A 68 -11.79 -6.45 -66.10
C LEU A 68 -10.67 -6.17 -65.08
N GLN A 69 -9.41 -6.26 -65.52
CA GLN A 69 -8.23 -6.09 -64.68
C GLN A 69 -7.84 -4.62 -64.45
N ASN A 70 -8.56 -3.65 -65.02
CA ASN A 70 -8.29 -2.24 -64.75
C ASN A 70 -9.02 -1.68 -63.52
N LEU A 71 -10.05 -2.35 -62.99
CA LEU A 71 -10.67 -1.94 -61.72
C LEU A 71 -10.01 -2.57 -60.49
N LEU A 72 -9.44 -3.78 -60.62
CA LEU A 72 -8.67 -4.39 -59.52
C LEU A 72 -7.26 -3.78 -59.42
N LEU A 73 -6.63 -3.41 -60.54
CA LEU A 73 -5.37 -2.65 -60.52
C LEU A 73 -5.57 -1.26 -59.92
N LEU A 74 -6.71 -0.60 -60.16
CA LEU A 74 -7.03 0.66 -59.49
C LEU A 74 -7.32 0.47 -57.99
N TRP A 75 -7.90 -0.66 -57.57
CA TRP A 75 -8.12 -0.97 -56.14
C TRP A 75 -6.83 -1.37 -55.42
N THR A 76 -5.89 -2.04 -56.08
CA THR A 76 -4.55 -2.32 -55.54
C THR A 76 -3.66 -1.07 -55.56
N LEU A 77 -3.82 -0.16 -56.53
CA LEU A 77 -3.07 1.10 -56.58
C LEU A 77 -3.68 2.19 -55.68
N LEU A 78 -4.99 2.19 -55.42
CA LEU A 78 -5.60 3.05 -54.39
C LEU A 78 -5.31 2.57 -52.97
N ASN A 79 -5.10 1.27 -52.73
CA ASN A 79 -4.65 0.77 -51.42
C ASN A 79 -3.12 0.78 -51.24
N CYS A 80 -2.35 1.06 -52.29
CA CYS A 80 -0.91 1.35 -52.19
C CYS A 80 -0.58 2.86 -52.17
N GLY A 81 -1.61 3.72 -52.20
CA GLY A 81 -1.48 5.19 -52.16
C GLY A 81 -1.74 5.82 -50.79
N LEU A 82 -2.12 5.03 -49.78
CA LEU A 82 -1.98 5.40 -48.39
C LEU A 82 -0.82 4.58 -47.85
N GLY A 83 0.37 5.18 -47.85
CA GLY A 83 1.43 4.85 -46.90
C GLY A 83 0.93 5.14 -45.48
N GLY A 84 -0.12 4.43 -45.05
CA GLY A 84 -0.35 4.15 -43.65
C GLY A 84 0.85 3.32 -43.26
N SER A 85 1.89 3.99 -42.79
CA SER A 85 2.92 3.35 -41.98
C SER A 85 2.15 2.47 -41.01
N ALA A 86 2.40 1.16 -41.03
CA ALA A 86 1.88 0.26 -40.01
C ALA A 86 2.59 0.61 -38.69
N GLN A 87 2.23 1.76 -38.12
CA GLN A 87 2.63 2.25 -36.82
C GLN A 87 1.72 1.56 -35.80
N GLY A 88 1.83 0.23 -35.74
CA GLY A 88 1.36 -0.52 -34.60
C GLY A 88 2.33 -0.31 -33.43
N PRO A 89 1.85 -0.32 -32.18
CA PRO A 89 2.75 -0.36 -31.02
C PRO A 89 3.63 -1.60 -31.08
N GLY A 90 4.89 -1.46 -30.64
CA GLY A 90 5.81 -2.59 -30.56
C GLY A 90 5.23 -3.76 -29.77
N GLU A 91 5.55 -4.99 -30.19
CA GLU A 91 5.08 -6.22 -29.58
C GLU A 91 6.19 -6.90 -28.77
N TRP A 92 5.87 -7.32 -27.55
CA TRP A 92 6.79 -8.08 -26.71
C TRP A 92 6.83 -9.55 -27.15
N THR A 93 8.02 -10.13 -27.24
CA THR A 93 8.14 -11.60 -27.29
C THR A 93 7.60 -12.20 -25.97
N PRO A 94 7.21 -13.49 -25.99
CA PRO A 94 7.01 -14.22 -24.75
C PRO A 94 8.24 -14.11 -23.84
N TRP A 95 8.00 -14.18 -22.54
CA TRP A 95 9.07 -14.25 -21.56
C TRP A 95 9.91 -15.50 -21.78
N GLY A 96 11.24 -15.33 -21.77
CA GLY A 96 12.17 -16.45 -21.75
C GLY A 96 12.11 -17.25 -20.45
N SER A 97 12.83 -18.36 -20.42
CA SER A 97 13.03 -19.15 -19.20
C SER A 97 13.83 -18.36 -18.15
N TRP A 98 13.51 -18.60 -16.88
CA TRP A 98 14.27 -18.08 -15.75
C TRP A 98 15.72 -18.59 -15.77
N SER A 99 16.68 -17.71 -15.46
CA SER A 99 18.09 -18.07 -15.33
C SER A 99 18.32 -18.96 -14.11
N ARG A 100 19.51 -19.56 -14.04
CA ARG A 100 20.01 -20.11 -12.77
C ARG A 100 20.09 -19.01 -11.71
N CYS A 101 19.98 -19.41 -10.45
CA CYS A 101 20.09 -18.49 -9.33
C CYS A 101 21.51 -17.92 -9.23
N SER A 102 21.61 -16.64 -8.86
CA SER A 102 22.89 -15.96 -8.62
C SER A 102 23.67 -16.56 -7.45
N SER A 103 22.98 -17.22 -6.51
CA SER A 103 23.53 -17.81 -5.29
C SER A 103 23.10 -19.28 -5.17
N SER A 104 23.86 -20.09 -4.44
CA SER A 104 23.53 -21.49 -4.12
C SER A 104 22.81 -21.66 -2.77
N CYS A 105 22.92 -20.67 -1.89
CA CYS A 105 22.27 -20.62 -0.59
C CYS A 105 21.83 -19.19 -0.25
N GLY A 106 21.04 -19.03 0.80
CA GLY A 106 20.56 -17.76 1.30
C GLY A 106 19.67 -17.05 0.30
N ARG A 107 19.98 -15.78 -0.01
CA ARG A 107 19.20 -15.01 -0.99
C ARG A 107 19.94 -15.02 -2.32
N GLY A 108 19.26 -15.53 -3.34
CA GLY A 108 19.68 -15.46 -4.73
C GLY A 108 18.58 -14.88 -5.59
N LEU A 109 18.95 -14.31 -6.73
CA LEU A 109 18.00 -13.88 -7.74
C LEU A 109 18.08 -14.74 -8.99
N SER A 110 16.97 -14.79 -9.71
CA SER A 110 16.87 -15.36 -11.04
C SER A 110 16.25 -14.31 -11.96
N VAL A 111 16.74 -14.21 -13.19
CA VAL A 111 16.30 -13.23 -14.17
C VAL A 111 15.67 -13.93 -15.37
N ARG A 112 14.61 -13.34 -15.92
CA ARG A 112 14.11 -13.69 -17.25
C ARG A 112 14.01 -12.43 -18.10
N SER A 113 14.15 -12.59 -19.41
CA SER A 113 14.10 -11.48 -20.35
C SER A 113 13.13 -11.75 -21.49
N ARG A 114 12.67 -10.66 -22.10
CA ARG A 114 11.89 -10.64 -23.33
C ARG A 114 12.42 -9.53 -24.24
N ARG A 115 12.18 -9.65 -25.54
CA ARG A 115 12.61 -8.66 -26.52
C ARG A 115 11.39 -7.93 -27.05
N CYS A 116 11.54 -6.64 -27.32
CA CYS A 116 10.54 -5.87 -28.03
C CYS A 116 10.81 -5.97 -29.52
N PHE A 117 9.79 -6.24 -30.31
CA PHE A 117 9.84 -6.19 -31.77
C PHE A 117 9.01 -5.00 -32.25
N TRP A 118 9.64 -4.07 -32.98
CA TRP A 118 8.97 -2.90 -33.54
C TRP A 118 9.55 -2.56 -34.91
N PHE A 119 8.72 -1.99 -35.78
CA PHE A 119 9.14 -1.57 -37.11
C PHE A 119 9.86 -0.21 -37.06
N PRO A 120 10.78 0.09 -38.00
CA PRO A 120 11.39 1.40 -38.12
C PRO A 120 10.33 2.50 -38.28
N GLY A 121 10.28 3.45 -37.34
CA GLY A 121 9.25 4.50 -37.29
C GLY A 121 7.99 4.15 -36.50
N GLY A 122 7.92 2.96 -35.89
CA GLY A 122 6.87 2.57 -34.92
C GLY A 122 7.26 2.88 -33.47
N GLU A 123 6.25 2.88 -32.58
CA GLU A 123 6.42 3.13 -31.15
C GLU A 123 7.10 1.93 -30.45
N PRO A 124 8.08 2.15 -29.55
CA PRO A 124 8.70 1.09 -28.77
C PRO A 124 7.71 0.47 -27.78
N CYS A 125 8.01 -0.74 -27.31
CA CYS A 125 7.18 -1.40 -26.31
C CYS A 125 7.27 -0.70 -24.95
N TRP A 126 6.13 -0.58 -24.29
CA TRP A 126 6.06 -0.08 -22.91
C TRP A 126 6.22 -1.22 -21.90
N GLY A 127 6.96 -0.94 -20.82
CA GLY A 127 7.23 -1.87 -19.72
C GLY A 127 8.65 -2.46 -19.75
N ASP A 128 8.95 -3.32 -18.77
CA ASP A 128 10.30 -3.83 -18.58
C ASP A 128 10.64 -4.99 -19.53
N SER A 129 11.89 -5.00 -19.99
CA SER A 129 12.46 -6.09 -20.81
C SER A 129 13.01 -7.24 -19.95
N HIS A 130 13.15 -7.03 -18.64
CA HIS A 130 13.69 -7.96 -17.68
C HIS A 130 12.80 -8.04 -16.45
N GLU A 131 12.65 -9.24 -15.90
CA GLU A 131 12.02 -9.47 -14.62
C GLU A 131 12.96 -10.27 -13.73
N TYR A 132 12.90 -9.97 -12.43
CA TYR A 132 13.76 -10.56 -11.43
C TYR A 132 12.89 -11.17 -10.33
N ARG A 133 13.26 -12.36 -9.85
CA ARG A 133 12.58 -13.02 -8.73
C ARG A 133 13.56 -13.55 -7.72
N LEU A 134 13.10 -13.69 -6.49
CA LEU A 134 13.86 -14.40 -5.45
C LEU A 134 13.87 -15.90 -5.74
N CYS A 135 15.01 -16.52 -5.49
CA CYS A 135 15.15 -17.97 -5.55
C CYS A 135 14.77 -18.61 -4.20
N PRO A 136 14.05 -19.75 -4.22
CA PRO A 136 13.84 -20.56 -3.02
C PRO A 136 15.10 -21.39 -2.73
N LEU A 137 16.00 -20.84 -1.94
CA LEU A 137 17.27 -21.48 -1.55
C LEU A 137 17.28 -21.79 -0.05
N PRO A 138 17.99 -22.84 0.39
CA PRO A 138 18.20 -23.09 1.81
C PRO A 138 19.09 -22.00 2.42
N ASP A 139 19.01 -21.83 3.73
CA ASP A 139 19.91 -20.94 4.45
C ASP A 139 21.37 -21.32 4.23
N CYS A 140 22.25 -20.31 4.22
CA CYS A 140 23.67 -20.56 4.08
C CYS A 140 24.24 -21.22 5.34
N PRO A 141 25.26 -22.10 5.19
CA PRO A 141 25.92 -22.73 6.33
C PRO A 141 26.53 -21.67 7.27
N LEU A 142 26.64 -22.03 8.54
CA LEU A 142 27.28 -21.16 9.54
C LEU A 142 28.71 -20.80 9.11
N GLY A 143 29.05 -19.52 9.16
CA GLY A 143 30.35 -19.00 8.72
C GLY A 143 30.46 -18.76 7.21
N ALA A 144 29.37 -18.90 6.44
CA ALA A 144 29.36 -18.46 5.04
C ALA A 144 29.70 -16.97 4.94
N ILE A 145 30.66 -16.65 4.06
CA ILE A 145 31.06 -15.27 3.79
C ILE A 145 29.97 -14.60 2.95
N PRO A 146 29.43 -13.44 3.36
CA PRO A 146 28.41 -12.76 2.56
C PRO A 146 28.98 -12.29 1.22
N PHE A 147 28.12 -12.24 0.20
CA PHE A 147 28.57 -11.98 -1.17
C PHE A 147 29.20 -10.59 -1.36
N ARG A 148 28.80 -9.60 -0.55
CA ARG A 148 29.37 -8.24 -0.59
C ARG A 148 30.78 -8.20 -0.01
N ASP A 149 31.03 -8.95 1.06
CA ASP A 149 32.34 -9.10 1.69
C ASP A 149 33.33 -9.71 0.71
N LEU A 150 32.92 -10.75 -0.02
CA LEU A 150 33.74 -11.34 -1.07
C LEU A 150 34.09 -10.31 -2.17
N GLN A 151 33.13 -9.49 -2.60
CA GLN A 151 33.37 -8.47 -3.62
C GLN A 151 34.36 -7.38 -3.17
N CYS A 152 34.32 -6.95 -1.91
CA CYS A 152 35.35 -6.04 -1.37
C CYS A 152 36.72 -6.75 -1.27
N ALA A 153 36.72 -8.00 -0.81
CA ALA A 153 37.95 -8.78 -0.63
C ALA A 153 38.72 -9.03 -1.93
N LEU A 154 38.05 -9.00 -3.10
CA LEU A 154 38.71 -9.05 -4.41
C LEU A 154 39.73 -7.93 -4.64
N TYR A 155 39.64 -6.82 -3.90
CA TYR A 155 40.55 -5.69 -4.00
C TYR A 155 41.63 -5.68 -2.90
N ASN A 156 41.65 -6.69 -2.02
CA ASN A 156 42.65 -6.80 -0.97
C ASN A 156 44.04 -7.00 -1.58
N GLY A 157 45.04 -6.27 -1.07
CA GLY A 157 46.41 -6.37 -1.56
C GLY A 157 46.65 -5.73 -2.94
N HIS A 158 45.64 -5.08 -3.54
CA HIS A 158 45.78 -4.34 -4.79
C HIS A 158 45.92 -2.83 -4.53
N PRO A 159 46.80 -2.11 -5.25
CA PRO A 159 46.96 -0.68 -5.11
C PRO A 159 45.75 0.08 -5.68
N VAL A 160 45.33 1.17 -5.02
CA VAL A 160 44.16 1.98 -5.41
C VAL A 160 44.58 3.35 -5.93
N LEU A 161 43.98 3.73 -7.08
CA LEU A 161 44.05 4.99 -7.84
C LEU A 161 45.12 5.99 -7.36
N GLY A 162 46.29 5.96 -8.01
CA GLY A 162 47.35 6.97 -7.85
C GLY A 162 48.28 6.74 -6.65
N THR A 163 48.07 5.71 -5.83
CA THR A 163 48.97 5.34 -4.73
C THR A 163 49.46 3.90 -4.86
N GLN A 164 50.68 3.61 -4.41
CA GLN A 164 51.22 2.24 -4.31
C GLN A 164 50.78 1.50 -3.04
N LYS A 165 49.93 2.12 -2.21
CA LYS A 165 49.48 1.54 -0.95
C LYS A 165 48.36 0.53 -1.18
N THR A 166 48.44 -0.57 -0.45
CA THR A 166 47.46 -1.66 -0.46
C THR A 166 46.73 -1.69 0.87
N TYR A 167 45.46 -2.10 0.85
CA TYR A 167 44.61 -2.14 2.04
C TYR A 167 43.84 -3.46 2.12
N GLN A 168 43.29 -3.74 3.29
CA GLN A 168 42.24 -4.74 3.49
C GLN A 168 40.89 -4.02 3.49
N TRP A 169 39.92 -4.57 2.79
CA TRP A 169 38.65 -3.91 2.49
C TRP A 169 37.50 -4.68 3.10
N VAL A 170 36.63 -3.96 3.80
CA VAL A 170 35.37 -4.50 4.35
C VAL A 170 34.18 -3.70 3.81
N PRO A 171 32.98 -4.28 3.70
CA PRO A 171 31.82 -3.56 3.18
C PRO A 171 31.46 -2.33 4.00
N PHE A 172 31.18 -1.22 3.31
CA PHE A 172 30.67 0.01 3.92
C PHE A 172 29.25 0.30 3.44
N TYR A 173 28.30 0.33 4.39
CA TYR A 173 26.88 0.54 4.11
C TYR A 173 26.39 1.98 4.33
N GLY A 174 27.26 2.88 4.82
CA GLY A 174 26.90 4.27 5.14
C GLY A 174 26.85 5.22 3.94
N ALA A 175 27.15 4.76 2.74
CA ALA A 175 27.15 5.58 1.53
C ALA A 175 25.72 5.80 0.98
N PRO A 176 25.46 6.89 0.23
CA PRO A 176 24.12 7.23 -0.25
C PRO A 176 23.46 6.13 -1.11
N ASN A 177 24.23 5.51 -2.01
CA ASN A 177 23.75 4.40 -2.83
C ASN A 177 24.24 3.07 -2.26
N GLN A 178 23.28 2.30 -1.72
CA GLN A 178 23.54 1.00 -1.10
C GLN A 178 24.04 -0.06 -2.08
N CYS A 179 23.80 0.12 -3.39
CA CYS A 179 24.17 -0.83 -4.44
C CYS A 179 25.45 -0.47 -5.18
N ASP A 180 26.17 0.55 -4.71
CA ASP A 180 27.56 0.75 -5.08
C ASP A 180 28.48 -0.05 -4.14
N LEU A 181 29.54 -0.63 -4.68
CA LEU A 181 30.53 -1.41 -3.94
C LEU A 181 31.47 -0.46 -3.20
N ASN A 182 30.94 0.13 -2.13
CA ASN A 182 31.68 0.94 -1.20
C ASN A 182 32.36 0.04 -0.17
N CYS A 183 33.69 0.11 -0.08
CA CYS A 183 34.48 -0.67 0.84
C CYS A 183 35.33 0.24 1.72
N LEU A 184 35.24 0.06 3.03
CA LEU A 184 36.04 0.76 4.04
C LEU A 184 37.42 0.11 4.12
N ALA A 185 38.48 0.90 4.14
CA ALA A 185 39.81 0.40 4.42
C ALA A 185 39.93 0.10 5.92
N GLU A 186 40.20 -1.17 6.26
CA GLU A 186 40.27 -1.61 7.65
C GLU A 186 41.36 -0.84 8.42
N GLY A 187 41.02 -0.37 9.62
CA GLY A 187 41.90 0.49 10.43
C GLY A 187 42.02 1.94 9.94
N HIS A 188 41.28 2.36 8.91
CA HIS A 188 41.34 3.70 8.34
C HIS A 188 39.95 4.35 8.27
N ALA A 189 39.91 5.68 8.18
CA ALA A 189 38.67 6.47 8.21
C ALA A 189 38.12 6.84 6.82
N PHE A 190 38.48 6.09 5.78
CA PHE A 190 38.02 6.36 4.41
C PHE A 190 37.52 5.08 3.74
N TYR A 191 36.52 5.25 2.89
CA TYR A 191 36.04 4.19 2.00
C TYR A 191 36.34 4.55 0.55
N HIS A 192 36.43 3.53 -0.30
CA HIS A 192 36.56 3.67 -1.73
C HIS A 192 35.41 2.95 -2.44
N SER A 193 34.95 3.50 -3.58
CA SER A 193 33.91 2.88 -4.39
C SER A 193 34.52 2.17 -5.58
N PHE A 194 34.28 0.86 -5.69
CA PHE A 194 34.77 0.01 -6.77
C PHE A 194 33.72 -0.23 -7.88
N GLY A 195 32.73 0.67 -7.98
CA GLY A 195 31.65 0.57 -8.96
C GLY A 195 30.37 0.02 -8.34
N ARG A 196 29.64 -0.82 -9.07
CA ARG A 196 28.37 -1.42 -8.62
C ARG A 196 28.60 -2.82 -8.07
N VAL A 197 27.81 -3.19 -7.06
CA VAL A 197 27.78 -4.59 -6.62
C VAL A 197 27.13 -5.47 -7.70
N LEU A 198 27.48 -6.75 -7.70
CA LEU A 198 26.86 -7.73 -8.57
C LEU A 198 25.37 -7.91 -8.24
N ASP A 199 24.57 -8.10 -9.28
CA ASP A 199 23.12 -8.32 -9.15
C ASP A 199 22.85 -9.54 -8.25
N GLY A 200 21.97 -9.36 -7.27
CA GLY A 200 21.66 -10.37 -6.25
C GLY A 200 22.39 -10.17 -4.92
N THR A 201 23.30 -9.20 -4.84
CA THR A 201 23.92 -8.81 -3.56
C THR A 201 22.89 -8.15 -2.65
N PRO A 202 22.77 -8.55 -1.36
CA PRO A 202 21.91 -7.86 -0.40
C PRO A 202 22.28 -6.38 -0.23
N CYS A 203 21.28 -5.49 -0.17
CA CYS A 203 21.52 -4.05 -0.11
C CYS A 203 22.20 -3.62 1.20
N SER A 204 21.71 -4.15 2.32
CA SER A 204 22.21 -3.88 3.67
C SER A 204 22.00 -5.10 4.56
N PRO A 205 22.78 -5.27 5.64
CA PRO A 205 22.57 -6.37 6.58
C PRO A 205 21.17 -6.30 7.19
N GLY A 206 20.46 -7.44 7.22
CA GLY A 206 19.12 -7.54 7.82
C GLY A 206 17.96 -6.98 7.00
N THR A 207 18.20 -6.36 5.83
CA THR A 207 17.12 -5.94 4.94
C THR A 207 16.70 -7.04 3.99
N GLN A 208 15.48 -6.95 3.45
CA GLN A 208 14.95 -7.94 2.50
C GLN A 208 15.28 -7.64 1.02
N GLY A 209 15.90 -6.48 0.75
CA GLY A 209 16.17 -6.02 -0.61
C GLY A 209 17.48 -6.57 -1.20
N LEU A 210 17.51 -6.75 -2.51
CA LEU A 210 18.70 -7.09 -3.30
C LEU A 210 19.02 -6.00 -4.32
N CYS A 211 20.28 -5.85 -4.63
CA CYS A 211 20.75 -4.94 -5.66
C CYS A 211 20.54 -5.53 -7.05
N VAL A 212 19.93 -4.74 -7.94
CA VAL A 212 19.70 -5.06 -9.34
C VAL A 212 19.92 -3.81 -10.18
N ALA A 213 20.81 -3.87 -11.17
CA ALA A 213 21.15 -2.75 -12.05
C ALA A 213 21.55 -1.47 -11.28
N GLY A 214 22.18 -1.62 -10.11
CA GLY A 214 22.60 -0.51 -9.25
C GLY A 214 21.50 0.11 -8.38
N ARG A 215 20.31 -0.52 -8.28
CA ARG A 215 19.20 -0.09 -7.42
C ARG A 215 18.85 -1.16 -6.41
N CYS A 216 18.47 -0.76 -5.19
CA CYS A 216 17.98 -1.70 -4.19
C CYS A 216 16.50 -2.00 -4.41
N LEU A 217 16.17 -3.23 -4.79
CA LEU A 217 14.81 -3.67 -5.05
C LEU A 217 14.37 -4.67 -3.97
N SER A 218 13.14 -4.54 -3.49
CA SER A 218 12.51 -5.53 -2.59
C SER A 218 11.51 -6.37 -3.38
N ALA A 219 11.27 -7.59 -2.94
CA ALA A 219 10.25 -8.45 -3.55
C ALA A 219 8.85 -7.96 -3.16
N GLY A 220 7.97 -7.89 -4.15
CA GLY A 220 6.53 -7.79 -3.92
C GLY A 220 5.97 -9.10 -3.36
N CYS A 221 4.69 -9.10 -3.02
CA CYS A 221 4.00 -10.31 -2.54
C CYS A 221 3.92 -11.44 -3.59
N ASP A 222 4.17 -11.11 -4.86
CA ASP A 222 4.20 -12.00 -6.01
C ASP A 222 5.58 -12.67 -6.18
N GLY A 223 6.54 -12.32 -5.34
CA GLY A 223 7.91 -12.82 -5.38
C GLY A 223 8.81 -12.13 -6.41
N LEU A 224 8.30 -11.12 -7.13
CA LEU A 224 9.06 -10.36 -8.13
C LEU A 224 9.74 -9.15 -7.47
N LEU A 225 11.03 -8.94 -7.76
CA LEU A 225 11.77 -7.79 -7.26
C LEU A 225 11.38 -6.53 -8.01
N GLY A 226 11.09 -5.46 -7.27
CA GLY A 226 10.66 -4.18 -7.84
C GLY A 226 9.21 -4.17 -8.29
N SER A 227 8.44 -5.22 -7.99
CA SER A 227 6.99 -5.23 -8.20
C SER A 227 6.30 -4.35 -7.16
N ASP A 228 5.32 -3.57 -7.60
CA ASP A 228 4.42 -2.81 -6.73
C ASP A 228 3.31 -3.68 -6.12
N ALA A 229 3.32 -5.00 -6.36
CA ALA A 229 2.36 -5.93 -5.82
C ALA A 229 2.46 -6.01 -4.29
N ARG A 230 1.34 -5.75 -3.63
CA ARG A 230 1.21 -5.81 -2.16
C ARG A 230 0.15 -6.83 -1.77
N GLU A 231 0.35 -7.43 -0.61
CA GLU A 231 -0.71 -8.21 0.02
C GLU A 231 -1.89 -7.29 0.36
N ASP A 232 -3.08 -7.81 0.17
CA ASP A 232 -4.28 -7.23 0.76
C ASP A 232 -4.30 -7.51 2.29
N HIS A 233 -5.27 -6.96 3.01
CA HIS A 233 -5.39 -7.15 4.46
C HIS A 233 -5.61 -8.61 4.88
N CYS A 234 -5.99 -9.47 3.92
CA CYS A 234 -6.20 -10.89 4.13
C CYS A 234 -4.93 -11.71 3.88
N GLY A 235 -3.85 -11.07 3.43
CA GLY A 235 -2.61 -11.74 3.05
C GLY A 235 -2.61 -12.33 1.65
N ARG A 236 -3.55 -11.92 0.79
CA ARG A 236 -3.58 -12.36 -0.60
C ARG A 236 -2.88 -11.34 -1.48
N CYS A 237 -1.87 -11.80 -2.22
CA CYS A 237 -1.14 -10.93 -3.14
C CYS A 237 -2.06 -10.39 -4.25
N GLY A 238 -2.10 -9.07 -4.43
CA GLY A 238 -3.00 -8.42 -5.39
C GLY A 238 -4.49 -8.64 -5.08
N GLY A 239 -4.83 -8.98 -3.83
CA GLY A 239 -6.20 -9.28 -3.42
C GLY A 239 -7.08 -8.03 -3.27
N THR A 240 -8.38 -8.27 -3.17
CA THR A 240 -9.44 -7.24 -3.10
C THR A 240 -9.95 -6.98 -1.69
N ASN A 241 -9.34 -7.56 -0.64
CA ASN A 241 -9.80 -7.54 0.76
C ASN A 241 -11.14 -8.26 1.00
N GLU A 242 -11.54 -9.17 0.11
CA GLU A 242 -12.86 -9.82 0.18
C GLU A 242 -12.84 -11.17 0.91
N SER A 243 -11.67 -11.81 1.07
CA SER A 243 -11.53 -13.15 1.69
C SER A 243 -11.47 -13.14 3.21
N CYS A 244 -11.44 -11.97 3.85
CA CYS A 244 -11.36 -11.83 5.29
C CYS A 244 -12.30 -10.73 5.80
N LEU A 245 -12.49 -10.70 7.12
CA LEU A 245 -13.33 -9.75 7.83
C LEU A 245 -12.51 -9.01 8.87
N LEU A 246 -12.76 -7.72 9.02
CA LEU A 246 -12.19 -6.91 10.09
C LEU A 246 -12.95 -7.18 11.40
N VAL A 247 -12.23 -7.65 12.40
CA VAL A 247 -12.68 -7.64 13.79
C VAL A 247 -12.16 -6.37 14.42
N GLN A 248 -13.04 -5.48 14.86
CA GLN A 248 -12.68 -4.26 15.58
C GLN A 248 -13.62 -4.06 16.76
N ARG A 249 -13.08 -3.99 17.98
CA ARG A 249 -13.86 -3.94 19.22
C ARG A 249 -13.13 -3.11 20.28
N VAL A 250 -13.88 -2.78 21.34
CA VAL A 250 -13.34 -2.12 22.54
C VAL A 250 -13.80 -2.91 23.77
N PHE A 251 -12.84 -3.36 24.57
CA PHE A 251 -13.11 -4.02 25.85
C PHE A 251 -13.23 -2.97 26.97
N ARG A 252 -14.38 -2.90 27.62
CA ARG A 252 -14.73 -1.87 28.62
C ARG A 252 -15.13 -2.44 29.98
N ASP A 253 -14.95 -3.73 30.24
CA ASP A 253 -15.31 -4.26 31.56
C ASP A 253 -14.45 -3.58 32.62
N ALA A 254 -15.15 -3.08 33.64
CA ALA A 254 -14.56 -2.31 34.72
C ALA A 254 -13.79 -3.20 35.71
N GLY A 255 -14.02 -4.51 35.66
CA GLY A 255 -13.57 -5.48 36.65
C GLY A 255 -14.23 -5.27 38.01
N ALA A 256 -14.60 -6.34 38.70
CA ALA A 256 -15.06 -6.23 40.10
C ALA A 256 -13.88 -6.06 41.08
N PHE A 257 -12.65 -6.34 40.63
CA PHE A 257 -11.42 -6.30 41.43
C PHE A 257 -10.20 -6.01 40.53
N ALA A 258 -9.15 -5.45 41.14
CA ALA A 258 -7.86 -5.23 40.48
C ALA A 258 -7.16 -6.57 40.18
N GLY A 259 -6.63 -6.75 38.97
CA GLY A 259 -6.03 -8.01 38.55
C GLY A 259 -5.97 -8.19 37.03
N TYR A 260 -5.62 -9.39 36.59
CA TYR A 260 -5.63 -9.77 35.17
C TYR A 260 -7.04 -10.11 34.70
N TRP A 261 -7.46 -9.49 33.60
CA TRP A 261 -8.74 -9.72 32.94
C TRP A 261 -8.51 -10.18 31.50
N ASN A 262 -9.27 -11.18 31.06
CA ASN A 262 -9.26 -11.62 29.68
C ASN A 262 -9.99 -10.61 28.80
N VAL A 263 -9.32 -10.12 27.76
CA VAL A 263 -9.86 -9.14 26.81
C VAL A 263 -10.52 -9.86 25.64
N THR A 264 -9.76 -10.74 24.96
CA THR A 264 -10.25 -11.56 23.84
C THR A 264 -9.21 -12.64 23.51
N LEU A 265 -9.62 -13.63 22.73
CA LEU A 265 -8.69 -14.46 21.96
C LEU A 265 -8.36 -13.75 20.63
N ILE A 266 -7.11 -13.87 20.20
CA ILE A 266 -6.63 -13.53 18.86
C ILE A 266 -6.36 -14.87 18.18
N PRO A 267 -7.26 -15.33 17.31
CA PRO A 267 -7.22 -16.70 16.79
C PRO A 267 -6.10 -16.92 15.77
N GLU A 268 -5.79 -18.18 15.49
CA GLU A 268 -4.98 -18.61 14.34
C GLU A 268 -5.48 -17.98 13.03
N GLY A 269 -4.54 -17.48 12.22
CA GLY A 269 -4.80 -16.83 10.94
C GLY A 269 -5.09 -15.33 11.05
N ALA A 270 -5.10 -14.74 12.25
CA ALA A 270 -5.29 -13.32 12.44
C ALA A 270 -4.12 -12.50 11.86
N ARG A 271 -4.44 -11.43 11.13
CA ARG A 271 -3.50 -10.53 10.46
C ARG A 271 -3.72 -9.07 10.86
N HIS A 272 -2.68 -8.26 10.71
CA HIS A 272 -2.68 -6.83 11.07
C HIS A 272 -3.28 -6.57 12.46
N ILE A 273 -2.80 -7.33 13.44
CA ILE A 273 -3.25 -7.23 14.82
C ILE A 273 -2.77 -5.90 15.39
N ARG A 274 -3.68 -5.16 16.02
CA ARG A 274 -3.40 -3.93 16.75
C ARG A 274 -4.24 -3.90 18.02
N VAL A 275 -3.60 -3.55 19.12
CA VAL A 275 -4.22 -3.34 20.42
C VAL A 275 -3.64 -2.06 20.99
N ALA A 276 -4.50 -1.18 21.50
CA ALA A 276 -4.09 0.08 22.08
C ALA A 276 -5.02 0.49 23.20
N HIS A 277 -4.45 1.11 24.23
CA HIS A 277 -5.18 1.86 25.23
C HIS A 277 -4.34 3.03 25.75
N ARG A 278 -5.01 3.95 26.47
CA ARG A 278 -4.37 5.11 27.08
C ARG A 278 -4.69 5.17 28.57
N SER A 279 -3.95 4.41 29.38
CA SER A 279 -4.18 4.25 30.82
C SER A 279 -2.93 3.75 31.53
N ARG A 280 -2.98 3.63 32.87
CA ARG A 280 -1.95 2.99 33.70
C ARG A 280 -2.07 1.46 33.76
N ASN A 281 -3.03 0.88 33.04
CA ASN A 281 -3.15 -0.57 32.93
C ASN A 281 -2.04 -1.14 32.05
N HIS A 282 -1.84 -2.46 32.08
CA HIS A 282 -0.84 -3.11 31.24
C HIS A 282 -1.44 -4.22 30.38
N LEU A 283 -1.17 -4.19 29.09
CA LEU A 283 -1.54 -5.29 28.19
C LEU A 283 -0.70 -6.51 28.53
N ALA A 284 -1.27 -7.70 28.46
CA ALA A 284 -0.56 -8.95 28.61
C ALA A 284 -0.95 -9.90 27.49
N LEU A 285 0.01 -10.71 27.04
CA LEU A 285 -0.20 -11.64 25.93
C LEU A 285 0.29 -13.02 26.36
N ILE A 286 -0.60 -14.00 26.21
CA ILE A 286 -0.33 -15.41 26.52
C ILE A 286 -0.30 -16.20 25.21
N GLY A 287 0.72 -17.04 25.06
CA GLY A 287 0.89 -17.95 23.93
C GLY A 287 -0.06 -19.14 23.97
N GLY A 288 -0.14 -19.91 22.87
CA GLY A 288 -0.93 -21.14 22.81
C GLY A 288 -0.45 -22.24 23.77
N ASP A 289 0.77 -22.14 24.30
CA ASP A 289 1.33 -23.01 25.33
C ASP A 289 0.93 -22.60 26.76
N GLY A 290 0.13 -21.54 26.91
CA GLY A 290 -0.32 -21.01 28.19
C GLY A 290 0.72 -20.17 28.92
N ARG A 291 1.88 -19.87 28.31
CA ARG A 291 2.93 -19.04 28.92
C ARG A 291 2.80 -17.58 28.49
N TYR A 292 3.20 -16.67 29.39
CA TYR A 292 3.26 -15.25 29.05
C TYR A 292 4.38 -14.98 28.03
N VAL A 293 3.99 -14.40 26.90
CA VAL A 293 4.90 -13.87 25.88
C VAL A 293 5.37 -12.47 26.27
N LEU A 294 4.42 -11.66 26.76
CA LEU A 294 4.61 -10.25 27.08
C LEU A 294 3.77 -9.93 28.31
N ASN A 295 4.37 -9.26 29.30
CA ASN A 295 3.76 -8.82 30.57
C ASN A 295 3.01 -9.95 31.30
N GLY A 296 3.40 -10.26 32.53
CA GLY A 296 2.87 -11.43 33.21
C GLY A 296 3.53 -11.62 34.56
N ASN A 297 2.92 -12.45 35.41
CA ASN A 297 3.44 -12.71 36.76
C ASN A 297 3.68 -11.41 37.56
N TRP A 298 2.83 -10.40 37.39
CA TRP A 298 2.94 -9.07 38.01
C TRP A 298 4.18 -8.26 37.60
N ALA A 299 4.87 -8.68 36.52
CA ALA A 299 6.03 -8.01 35.97
C ALA A 299 5.72 -7.40 34.59
N VAL A 300 6.33 -6.23 34.33
CA VAL A 300 6.23 -5.51 33.06
C VAL A 300 7.49 -5.72 32.24
N SER A 301 7.31 -6.20 31.02
CA SER A 301 8.34 -6.45 30.03
C SER A 301 8.82 -5.13 29.38
N PRO A 302 10.07 -5.06 28.90
CA PRO A 302 10.58 -3.88 28.20
C PRO A 302 9.89 -3.69 26.83
N PRO A 303 9.81 -2.47 26.29
CA PRO A 303 9.40 -2.24 24.90
C PRO A 303 10.34 -2.98 23.93
N GLY A 304 9.78 -3.60 22.89
CA GLY A 304 10.57 -4.41 21.98
C GLY A 304 9.75 -5.29 21.04
N THR A 305 10.46 -6.17 20.34
CA THR A 305 9.85 -7.16 19.44
C THR A 305 9.95 -8.54 20.08
N TYR A 306 8.83 -9.23 20.17
CA TYR A 306 8.67 -10.56 20.77
C TYR A 306 8.19 -11.55 19.72
N GLU A 307 8.70 -12.78 19.73
CA GLU A 307 8.21 -13.84 18.84
C GLU A 307 7.02 -14.55 19.49
N ALA A 308 5.88 -14.60 18.81
CA ALA A 308 4.67 -15.23 19.31
C ALA A 308 3.81 -15.77 18.18
N ALA A 309 3.36 -17.02 18.28
CA ALA A 309 2.46 -17.64 17.30
C ALA A 309 2.94 -17.43 15.84
N GLY A 310 4.23 -17.64 15.56
CA GLY A 310 4.78 -17.52 14.21
C GLY A 310 4.86 -16.09 13.65
N THR A 311 4.57 -15.05 14.45
CA THR A 311 4.68 -13.65 14.07
C THR A 311 5.49 -12.84 15.08
N ARG A 312 6.05 -11.73 14.61
CA ARG A 312 6.73 -10.73 15.44
C ARG A 312 5.70 -9.76 16.01
N VAL A 313 5.59 -9.74 17.34
CA VAL A 313 4.75 -8.82 18.10
C VAL A 313 5.61 -7.63 18.55
N VAL A 314 5.28 -6.45 18.04
CA VAL A 314 5.92 -5.19 18.43
C VAL A 314 5.11 -4.59 19.58
N TYR A 315 5.73 -4.55 20.75
CA TYR A 315 5.21 -3.95 21.96
C TYR A 315 5.87 -2.60 22.20
N THR A 316 5.06 -1.54 22.31
CA THR A 316 5.56 -0.21 22.61
C THR A 316 4.84 0.42 23.78
N ARG A 317 5.61 1.16 24.57
CA ARG A 317 5.14 1.95 25.69
C ARG A 317 5.74 3.34 25.51
N ALA A 318 4.92 4.30 25.09
CA ALA A 318 5.40 5.68 24.94
C ALA A 318 5.76 6.26 26.32
N ALA A 319 6.49 7.37 26.37
CA ALA A 319 6.75 8.08 27.64
C ALA A 319 5.47 8.63 28.32
N GLY A 320 4.30 8.47 27.68
CA GLY A 320 2.98 8.79 28.23
C GLY A 320 2.17 7.54 28.60
N PRO A 321 0.86 7.68 28.90
CA PRO A 321 0.01 6.55 29.31
C PRO A 321 -0.42 5.64 28.15
N GLU A 322 0.20 5.76 26.97
CA GLU A 322 -0.17 4.99 25.78
C GLU A 322 0.67 3.73 25.68
N GLU A 323 -0.03 2.60 25.58
CA GLU A 323 0.54 1.28 25.44
C GLU A 323 -0.09 0.60 24.21
N THR A 324 0.76 0.09 23.32
CA THR A 324 0.32 -0.55 22.09
C THR A 324 1.02 -1.87 21.83
N LEU A 325 0.27 -2.78 21.23
CA LEU A 325 0.73 -4.08 20.75
C LEU A 325 0.33 -4.20 19.29
N SER A 326 1.27 -4.53 18.41
CA SER A 326 0.97 -4.74 16.99
C SER A 326 1.71 -5.94 16.42
N ALA A 327 1.08 -6.65 15.47
CA ALA A 327 1.71 -7.75 14.77
C ALA A 327 1.18 -7.84 13.33
N ALA A 328 2.05 -8.19 12.38
CA ALA A 328 1.65 -8.37 10.99
C ALA A 328 0.78 -9.62 10.79
N GLY A 329 1.08 -10.71 11.50
CA GLY A 329 0.48 -12.02 11.27
C GLY A 329 0.98 -12.68 9.97
N PRO A 330 0.35 -13.78 9.53
CA PRO A 330 -0.73 -14.50 10.21
C PRO A 330 -0.24 -15.20 11.48
N THR A 331 -1.09 -15.29 12.50
CA THR A 331 -0.81 -16.11 13.67
C THR A 331 -0.91 -17.61 13.33
N SER A 332 0.03 -18.41 13.83
CA SER A 332 0.07 -19.86 13.64
C SER A 332 -0.71 -20.64 14.72
N GLN A 333 -1.15 -19.95 15.77
CA GLN A 333 -1.92 -20.49 16.90
C GLN A 333 -2.69 -19.36 17.57
N ASP A 334 -3.66 -19.72 18.41
CA ASP A 334 -4.41 -18.76 19.21
C ASP A 334 -3.51 -18.08 20.25
N LEU A 335 -3.75 -16.79 20.47
CA LEU A 335 -3.14 -15.99 21.52
C LEU A 335 -4.23 -15.44 22.43
N LEU A 336 -4.01 -15.42 23.74
CA LEU A 336 -4.94 -14.82 24.69
C LEU A 336 -4.44 -13.42 25.08
N LEU A 337 -5.25 -12.42 24.73
CA LEU A 337 -5.02 -11.04 25.13
C LEU A 337 -5.65 -10.80 26.51
N GLN A 338 -4.83 -10.30 27.43
CA GLN A 338 -5.22 -9.91 28.77
C GLN A 338 -4.88 -8.45 29.05
N VAL A 339 -5.45 -7.92 30.12
CA VAL A 339 -5.06 -6.65 30.72
C VAL A 339 -4.90 -6.80 32.22
N LEU A 340 -3.82 -6.26 32.78
CA LEU A 340 -3.68 -6.01 34.20
C LEU A 340 -4.31 -4.65 34.54
N LEU A 341 -5.47 -4.67 35.20
CA LEU A 341 -6.17 -3.48 35.64
C LEU A 341 -5.55 -2.94 36.95
N GLN A 342 -4.93 -1.76 36.86
CA GLN A 342 -4.46 -0.94 37.99
C GLN A 342 -5.35 0.29 38.24
N GLU A 343 -6.10 0.71 37.22
CA GLU A 343 -7.08 1.79 37.28
C GLU A 343 -8.33 1.42 36.45
N PRO A 344 -9.47 2.13 36.63
CA PRO A 344 -10.68 1.87 35.86
C PRO A 344 -10.40 1.82 34.36
N ASN A 345 -10.88 0.79 33.68
CA ASN A 345 -10.60 0.55 32.28
C ASN A 345 -11.26 1.63 31.39
N PRO A 346 -10.50 2.53 30.74
CA PRO A 346 -11.10 3.54 29.84
C PRO A 346 -11.52 2.94 28.49
N GLY A 347 -11.16 1.69 28.23
CA GLY A 347 -11.41 0.99 26.97
C GLY A 347 -10.10 0.54 26.32
N ILE A 348 -10.00 -0.76 26.04
CA ILE A 348 -8.91 -1.35 25.28
C ILE A 348 -9.42 -1.60 23.87
N ALA A 349 -8.94 -0.81 22.92
CA ALA A 349 -9.28 -0.98 21.52
C ALA A 349 -8.40 -2.08 20.92
N PHE A 350 -9.02 -3.03 20.22
CA PHE A 350 -8.29 -4.04 19.48
C PHE A 350 -8.92 -4.26 18.10
N GLU A 351 -8.07 -4.54 17.13
CA GLU A 351 -8.46 -4.88 15.78
C GLU A 351 -7.52 -5.90 15.14
N PHE A 352 -8.08 -6.74 14.28
CA PHE A 352 -7.34 -7.68 13.43
C PHE A 352 -8.23 -8.14 12.27
N TRP A 353 -7.61 -8.57 11.19
CA TRP A 353 -8.29 -9.19 10.05
C TRP A 353 -8.26 -10.71 10.19
N LEU A 354 -9.39 -11.35 9.91
CA LEU A 354 -9.55 -12.78 10.07
C LEU A 354 -10.19 -13.41 8.83
N PRO A 355 -9.67 -14.52 8.28
CA PRO A 355 -10.30 -15.23 7.17
C PRO A 355 -11.76 -15.56 7.47
N ARG A 356 -12.63 -15.46 6.46
CA ARG A 356 -14.08 -15.62 6.64
C ARG A 356 -14.46 -16.96 7.28
N GLU A 357 -13.74 -18.02 6.91
CA GLU A 357 -13.95 -19.38 7.38
C GLU A 357 -13.66 -19.52 8.88
N ARG A 358 -12.79 -18.66 9.43
CA ARG A 358 -12.38 -18.65 10.83
C ARG A 358 -13.26 -17.75 11.70
N TYR A 359 -14.06 -16.86 11.11
CA TYR A 359 -14.84 -15.86 11.83
C TYR A 359 -15.96 -16.46 12.69
N GLY A 360 -16.70 -17.45 12.17
CA GLY A 360 -17.76 -18.13 12.93
C GLY A 360 -17.26 -18.80 14.22
N PRO A 361 -16.26 -19.69 14.14
CA PRO A 361 -15.64 -20.32 15.32
C PRO A 361 -15.09 -19.30 16.32
N PHE A 362 -14.40 -18.26 15.83
CA PHE A 362 -13.89 -17.18 16.67
C PHE A 362 -14.99 -16.50 17.48
N GLN A 363 -16.15 -16.20 16.89
CA GLN A 363 -17.24 -15.54 17.61
C GLN A 363 -17.72 -16.37 18.81
N ALA A 364 -17.86 -17.69 18.64
CA ALA A 364 -18.27 -18.59 19.72
C ALA A 364 -17.22 -18.65 20.84
N GLN A 365 -15.94 -18.71 20.48
CA GLN A 365 -14.83 -18.75 21.46
C GLN A 365 -14.65 -17.41 22.19
N ALA A 366 -14.72 -16.29 21.49
CA ALA A 366 -14.64 -14.96 22.09
C ALA A 366 -15.80 -14.71 23.08
N GLN A 367 -16.98 -15.27 22.79
CA GLN A 367 -18.11 -15.25 23.73
C GLN A 367 -17.80 -15.99 25.04
N ALA A 368 -17.15 -17.14 24.96
CA ALA A 368 -16.80 -17.95 26.12
C ALA A 368 -15.70 -17.31 27.01
N VAL A 369 -14.80 -16.52 26.44
CA VAL A 369 -13.61 -15.98 27.14
C VAL A 369 -13.84 -14.62 27.81
N GLY A 370 -14.95 -13.93 27.51
CA GLY A 370 -15.22 -12.61 28.11
C GLY A 370 -16.51 -11.91 27.67
N TRP A 371 -17.54 -12.63 27.23
CA TRP A 371 -18.80 -12.02 26.79
C TRP A 371 -20.01 -12.74 27.41
N SER A 372 -20.37 -12.38 28.64
CA SER A 372 -21.73 -12.62 29.12
C SER A 372 -22.71 -11.74 28.35
N LEU A 373 -23.66 -12.36 27.63
CA LEU A 373 -24.80 -11.71 26.97
C LEU A 373 -25.66 -10.94 27.98
N ARG A 374 -25.34 -9.66 28.20
CA ARG A 374 -26.32 -8.64 28.58
C ARG A 374 -26.11 -7.37 27.76
N GLN A 375 -26.40 -7.47 26.47
CA GLN A 375 -26.99 -6.37 25.73
C GLN A 375 -28.28 -6.91 25.09
N GLN A 376 -29.39 -6.28 25.44
CA GLN A 376 -30.76 -6.72 25.13
C GLN A 376 -30.96 -6.88 23.62
N GLN A 377 -31.34 -8.09 23.19
CA GLN A 377 -32.04 -8.27 21.92
C GLN A 377 -33.43 -7.61 22.03
N PRO A 378 -33.89 -6.86 21.00
CA PRO A 378 -35.28 -6.45 20.91
C PRO A 378 -36.16 -7.71 20.81
N ARG A 379 -37.21 -7.78 21.63
CA ARG A 379 -38.19 -8.87 21.63
C ARG A 379 -38.82 -9.05 20.25
N GLU A 380 -38.77 -10.27 19.74
CA GLU A 380 -39.64 -10.78 18.69
C GLU A 380 -40.98 -11.17 19.36
N VAL A 381 -42.09 -10.65 18.82
CA VAL A 381 -43.44 -10.87 19.36
C VAL A 381 -44.13 -11.92 18.49
N GLU A 382 -44.36 -13.10 19.06
CA GLU A 382 -45.31 -14.09 18.52
C GLU A 382 -46.74 -13.65 18.90
N PRO A 383 -47.75 -13.78 18.01
CA PRO A 383 -49.07 -13.19 18.20
C PRO A 383 -50.06 -14.11 18.91
N GLN A 384 -50.91 -13.55 19.77
CA GLN A 384 -52.17 -14.17 20.18
C GLN A 384 -53.32 -13.15 20.16
N ALA A 385 -54.44 -13.58 19.58
CA ALA A 385 -55.76 -12.92 19.49
C ALA A 385 -56.74 -13.50 20.54
N PRO A 386 -58.03 -13.10 20.61
CA PRO A 386 -58.66 -11.77 20.58
C PRO A 386 -59.47 -11.44 21.88
N GLU A 387 -60.04 -10.23 21.89
CA GLU A 387 -60.71 -9.40 22.92
C GLU A 387 -61.91 -9.95 23.74
N LEU A 388 -62.21 -9.26 24.88
CA LEU A 388 -63.52 -8.62 25.23
C LEU A 388 -63.42 -7.83 26.58
N PRO A 389 -64.35 -6.89 26.94
CA PRO A 389 -64.01 -5.46 27.00
C PRO A 389 -64.20 -4.71 28.34
N ALA A 390 -63.45 -3.59 28.41
CA ALA A 390 -63.67 -2.25 29.01
C ALA A 390 -64.37 -2.01 30.37
N ALA A 391 -63.63 -1.33 31.25
CA ALA A 391 -64.15 -0.32 32.19
C ALA A 391 -63.20 0.91 32.21
N PRO A 392 -63.69 2.14 32.49
CA PRO A 392 -62.98 3.36 32.15
C PRO A 392 -61.91 3.77 33.17
N ALA A 393 -60.74 4.18 32.68
CA ALA A 393 -59.68 4.78 33.47
C ALA A 393 -59.79 6.33 33.47
N PRO A 394 -59.42 7.01 34.57
CA PRO A 394 -59.35 8.46 34.62
C PRO A 394 -58.18 9.00 33.80
N SER A 395 -58.41 10.19 33.25
CA SER A 395 -57.55 10.98 32.37
C SER A 395 -56.10 11.13 32.82
N ALA A 396 -55.16 10.67 31.97
CA ALA A 396 -53.75 11.03 32.00
C ALA A 396 -53.51 12.41 31.34
N PRO A 397 -52.49 13.16 31.77
CA PRO A 397 -52.16 14.47 31.22
C PRO A 397 -51.67 14.35 29.76
N ARG A 398 -52.12 15.30 28.94
CA ARG A 398 -51.82 15.42 27.51
C ARG A 398 -50.30 15.55 27.28
N THR A 399 -49.73 14.57 26.60
CA THR A 399 -48.45 14.71 25.90
C THR A 399 -48.63 15.71 24.75
N PRO A 400 -47.82 16.78 24.63
CA PRO A 400 -47.88 17.66 23.50
C PRO A 400 -47.40 16.92 22.24
N THR A 401 -48.21 17.00 21.18
CA THR A 401 -47.86 16.61 19.82
C THR A 401 -46.55 17.29 19.39
N PRO A 402 -45.61 16.60 18.72
CA PRO A 402 -44.44 17.26 18.17
C PRO A 402 -44.88 18.28 17.11
N ALA A 403 -44.48 19.53 17.32
CA ALA A 403 -44.66 20.60 16.36
C ALA A 403 -44.02 20.24 15.00
N PRO A 404 -44.55 20.76 13.88
CA PRO A 404 -43.95 20.55 12.56
C PRO A 404 -42.50 21.04 12.53
N ASP A 405 -41.64 20.22 11.92
CA ASP A 405 -40.21 20.44 11.77
C ASP A 405 -39.95 21.83 11.11
N PRO A 406 -39.26 22.78 11.78
CA PRO A 406 -39.22 24.20 11.39
C PRO A 406 -38.38 24.50 10.12
N CYS A 407 -37.88 23.48 9.44
CA CYS A 407 -36.99 23.61 8.29
C CYS A 407 -37.71 23.23 6.99
N GLY A 408 -37.62 24.08 5.95
CA GLY A 408 -38.17 23.82 4.61
C GLY A 408 -37.46 22.69 3.85
N ARG A 409 -38.08 22.18 2.77
CA ARG A 409 -37.47 21.13 1.93
C ARG A 409 -36.21 21.66 1.22
N CYS A 410 -35.14 20.88 1.23
CA CYS A 410 -33.94 21.22 0.46
C CYS A 410 -34.20 21.08 -1.05
N PRO A 411 -33.57 21.93 -1.89
CA PRO A 411 -33.69 21.83 -3.34
C PRO A 411 -33.24 20.45 -3.84
N ASP A 412 -33.95 19.92 -4.85
CA ASP A 412 -33.60 18.64 -5.45
C ASP A 412 -32.26 18.78 -6.18
N THR A 413 -31.27 18.07 -5.67
CA THR A 413 -29.86 18.16 -6.09
C THR A 413 -29.44 16.87 -6.82
N ARG A 414 -30.40 16.11 -7.37
CA ARG A 414 -30.14 14.79 -7.97
C ARG A 414 -29.61 14.93 -9.40
N GLY A 415 -28.76 13.99 -9.82
CA GLY A 415 -28.34 13.83 -11.21
C GLY A 415 -26.84 13.81 -11.45
N ARG A 416 -26.46 13.33 -12.65
CA ARG A 416 -25.05 13.22 -13.08
C ARG A 416 -24.37 14.59 -13.22
N ALA A 417 -25.07 15.57 -13.80
CA ALA A 417 -24.53 16.91 -14.03
C ALA A 417 -24.21 17.63 -12.71
N HIS A 418 -25.10 17.55 -11.72
CA HIS A 418 -24.90 18.14 -10.39
C HIS A 418 -23.70 17.49 -9.66
N ARG A 419 -23.59 16.15 -9.71
CA ARG A 419 -22.42 15.45 -9.15
C ARG A 419 -21.11 15.90 -9.79
N LEU A 420 -21.06 15.94 -11.12
CA LEU A 420 -19.85 16.37 -11.83
C LEU A 420 -19.50 17.82 -11.46
N LEU A 421 -20.46 18.74 -11.52
CA LEU A 421 -20.24 20.16 -11.20
C LEU A 421 -19.53 20.35 -9.85
N TYR A 422 -20.09 19.78 -8.77
CA TYR A 422 -19.54 19.97 -7.42
C TYR A 422 -18.30 19.11 -7.15
N TYR A 423 -18.13 17.98 -7.84
CA TYR A 423 -16.87 17.23 -7.78
C TYR A 423 -15.73 18.05 -8.39
N CYS A 424 -15.96 18.67 -9.55
CA CYS A 424 -14.95 19.46 -10.25
C CYS A 424 -14.65 20.78 -9.51
N GLN A 425 -15.69 21.46 -9.01
CA GLN A 425 -15.56 22.73 -8.29
C GLN A 425 -15.18 22.61 -6.81
N GLY A 426 -15.37 21.44 -6.19
CA GLY A 426 -14.98 21.21 -4.79
C GLY A 426 -13.48 21.03 -4.65
N ASP A 427 -12.87 21.63 -3.63
CA ASP A 427 -11.46 21.43 -3.29
C ASP A 427 -11.21 20.06 -2.66
N PHE A 428 -12.22 19.56 -1.96
CA PHE A 428 -12.21 18.27 -1.30
C PHE A 428 -13.48 17.48 -1.58
N VAL A 429 -13.33 16.20 -1.88
CA VAL A 429 -14.44 15.25 -2.00
C VAL A 429 -14.11 14.02 -1.17
N PHE A 430 -14.91 13.72 -0.16
CA PHE A 430 -14.63 12.63 0.77
C PHE A 430 -15.91 12.00 1.34
N ARG A 431 -15.80 10.74 1.76
CA ARG A 431 -16.78 10.03 2.58
C ARG A 431 -16.49 10.35 4.03
N ALA A 432 -17.49 10.81 4.77
CA ALA A 432 -17.37 11.11 6.18
C ALA A 432 -18.58 10.63 6.97
N ARG A 433 -18.35 10.22 8.23
CA ARG A 433 -19.41 9.96 9.20
C ARG A 433 -19.65 11.20 10.05
N VAL A 434 -20.90 11.63 10.17
CA VAL A 434 -21.25 12.80 10.99
C VAL A 434 -21.32 12.38 12.44
N LEU A 435 -20.50 13.00 13.30
CA LEU A 435 -20.42 12.67 14.73
C LEU A 435 -21.31 13.59 15.56
N SER A 436 -21.13 14.90 15.39
CA SER A 436 -21.85 15.91 16.15
C SER A 436 -22.23 17.10 15.25
N ARG A 437 -23.24 17.86 15.68
CA ARG A 437 -23.65 19.11 15.04
C ARG A 437 -23.76 20.21 16.11
N LEU A 438 -23.21 21.37 15.81
CA LEU A 438 -23.28 22.55 16.67
C LEU A 438 -23.86 23.72 15.86
N HIS A 439 -24.95 24.31 16.34
CA HIS A 439 -25.53 25.51 15.74
C HIS A 439 -24.86 26.75 16.33
N GLN A 440 -24.28 27.59 15.48
CA GLN A 440 -23.60 28.83 15.85
C GLN A 440 -24.23 30.00 15.07
N ALA A 441 -25.16 30.73 15.70
CA ALA A 441 -25.82 31.91 15.15
C ALA A 441 -26.41 31.75 13.71
N GLN A 442 -25.59 31.95 12.68
CA GLN A 442 -25.90 31.91 11.24
C GLN A 442 -25.27 30.70 10.51
N GLU A 443 -24.59 29.80 11.21
CA GLU A 443 -23.91 28.63 10.64
C GLU A 443 -24.19 27.38 11.47
N THR A 444 -24.10 26.22 10.80
CA THR A 444 -24.09 24.92 11.44
C THR A 444 -22.74 24.26 11.19
N ARG A 445 -22.03 23.94 12.26
CA ARG A 445 -20.75 23.23 12.22
C ARG A 445 -20.99 21.75 12.48
N TYR A 446 -20.56 20.92 11.55
CA TYR A 446 -20.55 19.47 11.68
C TYR A 446 -19.16 18.99 12.04
N GLU A 447 -19.06 18.16 13.06
CA GLU A 447 -17.86 17.37 13.32
C GLU A 447 -17.98 16.05 12.56
N VAL A 448 -17.04 15.79 11.68
CA VAL A 448 -17.08 14.63 10.80
C VAL A 448 -15.81 13.80 10.92
N GLN A 449 -15.97 12.49 10.92
CA GLN A 449 -14.87 11.54 10.83
C GLN A 449 -14.65 11.17 9.37
N VAL A 450 -13.50 11.52 8.81
CA VAL A 450 -13.15 11.23 7.41
C VAL A 450 -12.86 9.73 7.28
N GLN A 451 -13.60 9.05 6.42
CA GLN A 451 -13.49 7.60 6.17
C GLN A 451 -12.69 7.29 4.90
N LEU A 452 -12.92 8.07 3.83
CA LEU A 452 -12.26 7.87 2.54
C LEU A 452 -12.19 9.18 1.76
N ILE A 453 -11.07 9.47 1.10
CA ILE A 453 -10.85 10.70 0.34
C ILE A 453 -10.84 10.35 -1.16
N TYR A 454 -11.67 11.03 -1.95
CA TYR A 454 -11.73 10.89 -3.42
C TYR A 454 -11.03 12.02 -4.17
N LYS A 455 -10.94 13.20 -3.54
CA LYS A 455 -10.24 14.39 -4.06
C LYS A 455 -9.78 15.23 -2.88
N ASN A 456 -8.55 15.71 -2.91
CA ASN A 456 -8.03 16.65 -1.95
C ASN A 456 -6.92 17.53 -2.55
N ARG A 457 -6.94 18.82 -2.23
CA ARG A 457 -5.86 19.77 -2.59
C ARG A 457 -4.79 19.91 -1.49
N SER A 458 -5.09 19.42 -0.28
CA SER A 458 -4.17 19.33 0.84
C SER A 458 -4.54 18.14 1.74
N PRO A 459 -3.68 17.72 2.68
CA PRO A 459 -4.03 16.66 3.62
C PRO A 459 -5.24 17.04 4.48
N LEU A 460 -6.22 16.14 4.59
CA LEU A 460 -7.32 16.23 5.56
C LEU A 460 -6.96 15.44 6.82
N ARG A 461 -7.44 15.87 7.98
CA ARG A 461 -7.33 15.16 9.26
C ARG A 461 -8.38 14.06 9.36
N ALA A 462 -8.18 13.11 10.28
CA ALA A 462 -9.15 12.06 10.56
C ALA A 462 -10.48 12.60 11.14
N LEU A 463 -10.39 13.71 11.87
CA LEU A 463 -11.52 14.48 12.38
C LEU A 463 -11.43 15.89 11.78
N GLU A 464 -12.49 16.29 11.08
CA GLU A 464 -12.60 17.59 10.44
C GLU A 464 -13.88 18.30 10.85
N TYR A 465 -13.88 19.62 10.69
CA TYR A 465 -15.08 20.43 10.84
C TYR A 465 -15.58 20.87 9.47
N VAL A 466 -16.87 20.67 9.20
CA VAL A 466 -17.53 21.11 7.97
C VAL A 466 -18.59 22.13 8.34
N TRP A 467 -18.51 23.32 7.76
CA TRP A 467 -19.43 24.42 8.01
C TRP A 467 -20.48 24.47 6.91
N ALA A 468 -21.73 24.66 7.29
CA ALA A 468 -22.84 24.90 6.37
C ALA A 468 -23.64 26.13 6.83
N LEU A 469 -24.16 26.90 5.88
CA LEU A 469 -24.87 28.14 6.18
C LEU A 469 -26.28 27.88 6.73
N GLY A 470 -26.67 28.66 7.73
CA GLY A 470 -27.98 28.66 8.36
C GLY A 470 -28.18 27.62 9.46
N ARG A 471 -29.31 27.74 10.17
CA ARG A 471 -29.77 26.78 11.20
C ARG A 471 -30.36 25.50 10.61
N CYS A 472 -30.84 25.59 9.36
CA CYS A 472 -31.38 24.49 8.58
C CYS A 472 -30.52 24.30 7.31
N PRO A 473 -29.25 23.86 7.44
CA PRO A 473 -28.36 23.76 6.29
C PRO A 473 -28.88 22.73 5.28
N CYS A 474 -28.68 23.04 4.00
CA CYS A 474 -28.95 22.14 2.89
C CYS A 474 -27.65 21.79 2.18
N PRO A 475 -27.41 20.51 1.82
CA PRO A 475 -28.20 19.32 2.17
C PRO A 475 -28.10 18.95 3.66
N ARG A 476 -29.20 18.45 4.25
CA ARG A 476 -29.24 18.07 5.67
C ARG A 476 -28.39 16.84 5.94
N LEU A 477 -27.56 16.92 6.98
CA LEU A 477 -26.72 15.82 7.45
C LEU A 477 -27.24 15.28 8.79
N ASP A 478 -27.60 14.00 8.79
CA ASP A 478 -28.06 13.29 9.99
C ASP A 478 -26.86 12.78 10.80
N LEU A 479 -26.99 12.81 12.13
CA LEU A 479 -25.97 12.27 13.02
C LEU A 479 -25.80 10.76 12.84
N HIS A 480 -24.56 10.29 13.04
CA HIS A 480 -24.15 8.88 12.94
C HIS A 480 -24.33 8.23 11.56
N ARG A 481 -24.75 9.00 10.55
CA ARG A 481 -24.82 8.57 9.15
C ARG A 481 -23.59 9.00 8.38
N GLU A 482 -23.36 8.29 7.28
CA GLU A 482 -22.25 8.55 6.38
C GLU A 482 -22.70 9.27 5.13
N TYR A 483 -21.89 10.21 4.68
CA TYR A 483 -22.16 11.02 3.52
C TYR A 483 -20.93 11.15 2.64
N LEU A 484 -21.15 11.23 1.33
CA LEU A 484 -20.22 11.76 0.35
C LEU A 484 -20.41 13.27 0.29
N LEU A 485 -19.37 14.01 0.65
CA LEU A 485 -19.36 15.46 0.73
C LEU A 485 -18.39 16.03 -0.30
N ALA A 486 -18.83 17.03 -1.07
CA ALA A 486 -17.95 17.91 -1.83
C ALA A 486 -17.95 19.29 -1.17
N VAL A 487 -16.78 19.71 -0.67
CA VAL A 487 -16.62 20.94 0.11
C VAL A 487 -15.50 21.80 -0.47
N GLN A 488 -15.58 23.10 -0.21
CA GLN A 488 -14.60 24.10 -0.65
C GLN A 488 -13.78 24.59 0.55
N ARG A 489 -12.51 24.88 0.32
CA ARG A 489 -11.67 25.54 1.33
C ARG A 489 -11.91 27.03 1.27
N LEU A 490 -12.32 27.61 2.38
CA LEU A 490 -12.41 29.06 2.53
C LEU A 490 -11.28 29.52 3.44
N ILE A 491 -10.34 30.28 2.86
CA ILE A 491 -9.29 30.97 3.60
C ILE A 491 -9.65 32.45 3.60
N SER A 492 -9.75 33.07 4.78
CA SER A 492 -10.06 34.50 4.88
C SER A 492 -8.91 35.35 4.30
N PRO A 493 -9.17 36.57 3.78
CA PRO A 493 -8.13 37.40 3.15
C PRO A 493 -6.98 37.78 4.07
N ASP A 494 -7.23 37.83 5.38
CA ASP A 494 -6.27 38.05 6.46
C ASP A 494 -5.59 36.76 6.95
N GLY A 495 -5.95 35.60 6.39
CA GLY A 495 -5.38 34.28 6.70
C GLY A 495 -5.77 33.70 8.06
N THR A 496 -6.66 34.36 8.80
CA THR A 496 -7.02 33.98 10.18
C THR A 496 -8.04 32.85 10.26
N GLN A 497 -8.81 32.61 9.19
CA GLN A 497 -9.77 31.53 9.10
C GLN A 497 -9.40 30.60 7.95
N ASP A 498 -9.38 29.30 8.24
CA ASP A 498 -9.20 28.22 7.28
C ASP A 498 -10.25 27.16 7.58
N ARG A 499 -11.27 27.06 6.72
CA ARG A 499 -12.49 26.28 6.99
C ARG A 499 -12.95 25.50 5.77
N LEU A 500 -13.61 24.37 6.00
CA LEU A 500 -14.24 23.56 4.95
C LEU A 500 -15.72 23.89 4.85
N LEU A 501 -16.13 24.55 3.77
CA LEU A 501 -17.51 24.99 3.56
C LEU A 501 -18.27 24.00 2.68
N LEU A 502 -19.44 23.56 3.15
CA LEU A 502 -20.45 22.86 2.36
C LEU A 502 -21.46 23.89 1.82
N PRO A 503 -21.49 24.14 0.49
CA PRO A 503 -22.43 25.10 -0.11
C PRO A 503 -23.90 24.66 0.08
N HIS A 504 -24.83 25.63 0.11
CA HIS A 504 -26.27 25.35 0.27
C HIS A 504 -26.85 24.47 -0.86
N THR A 505 -26.31 24.62 -2.07
CA THR A 505 -26.63 23.79 -3.25
C THR A 505 -25.59 22.71 -3.48
N GLY A 506 -24.71 22.51 -2.50
CA GLY A 506 -23.56 21.63 -2.52
C GLY A 506 -23.93 20.16 -2.65
N TYR A 507 -22.91 19.36 -2.92
CA TYR A 507 -23.08 17.94 -3.07
C TYR A 507 -22.83 17.23 -1.74
N ALA A 508 -23.93 16.85 -1.08
CA ALA A 508 -23.93 15.94 0.04
C ALA A 508 -24.98 14.84 -0.16
N ARG A 509 -24.52 13.59 -0.13
CA ARG A 509 -25.37 12.41 -0.37
C ARG A 509 -25.07 11.32 0.62
N ALA A 510 -26.12 10.71 1.17
CA ALA A 510 -25.97 9.54 2.02
C ALA A 510 -25.14 8.49 1.26
N TRP A 511 -24.13 7.96 1.94
CA TRP A 511 -23.22 7.01 1.34
C TRP A 511 -23.97 5.72 0.99
N SER A 512 -23.67 5.20 -0.19
CA SER A 512 -24.08 3.87 -0.63
C SER A 512 -23.04 3.34 -1.64
N PRO A 513 -22.93 2.02 -1.83
CA PRO A 513 -22.04 1.45 -2.85
C PRO A 513 -22.32 1.98 -4.27
N ALA A 514 -23.59 2.23 -4.58
CA ALA A 514 -24.00 2.84 -5.84
C ALA A 514 -23.47 4.28 -5.98
N GLU A 515 -23.50 5.06 -4.89
CA GLU A 515 -23.02 6.45 -4.93
C GLU A 515 -21.49 6.54 -4.93
N ASP A 516 -20.78 5.64 -4.24
CA ASP A 516 -19.32 5.48 -4.33
C ASP A 516 -18.87 5.25 -5.78
N SER A 517 -19.50 4.29 -6.47
CA SER A 517 -19.21 3.99 -7.88
C SER A 517 -19.42 5.22 -8.79
N ARG A 518 -20.50 5.97 -8.56
CA ARG A 518 -20.81 7.18 -9.34
C ARG A 518 -19.84 8.33 -9.08
N VAL A 519 -19.34 8.49 -7.85
CA VAL A 519 -18.31 9.49 -7.51
C VAL A 519 -16.94 9.10 -8.08
N ARG A 520 -16.57 7.81 -8.07
CA ARG A 520 -15.35 7.33 -8.75
C ARG A 520 -15.39 7.56 -10.25
N LEU A 521 -16.57 7.43 -10.88
CA LEU A 521 -16.73 7.79 -12.29
C LEU A 521 -16.55 9.31 -12.51
N ALA A 522 -17.05 10.15 -11.59
CA ALA A 522 -16.85 11.60 -11.65
C ALA A 522 -15.36 11.98 -11.54
N ALA A 523 -14.60 11.27 -10.70
CA ALA A 523 -13.15 11.45 -10.56
C ALA A 523 -12.37 11.33 -11.86
N ARG A 524 -12.80 10.45 -12.77
CA ARG A 524 -12.16 10.27 -14.09
C ARG A 524 -12.37 11.46 -15.03
N HIS A 525 -13.43 12.23 -14.83
CA HIS A 525 -13.78 13.36 -15.72
C HIS A 525 -13.15 14.68 -15.25
N CYS A 526 -12.73 14.76 -13.99
CA CYS A 526 -12.11 15.95 -13.39
C CYS A 526 -10.91 15.54 -12.53
N PRO A 527 -9.76 15.23 -13.16
CA PRO A 527 -8.52 14.91 -12.45
C PRO A 527 -8.05 16.11 -11.60
N VAL A 528 -7.35 15.81 -10.51
CA VAL A 528 -6.89 16.76 -9.48
C VAL A 528 -5.77 17.66 -10.00
#